data_AF-A0A9W8HK64-F1
#
_entry.id   AF-A0A9W8HK64-F1
#
_cell.length_a   1.000
_cell.length_b   1.000
_cell.length_c   1.000
_cell.angle_alpha   90.00
_cell.angle_beta   90.00
_cell.angle_gamma   90.00
#
_symmetry.space_group_name_H-M   'P 1'
#
loop_
_entity.id
_entity.type
_entity.pdbx_description
1 polymer ?
#
loop_
_entity_poly.entity_id
_entity_poly.type
_entity_poly.pdbx_seq_one_letter_code
_entity_poly.pdbx_strand_id
1 'polypeptide(L)'
;MPFGHIVIGPPGSGKTTYCNGMHQFLTALGRKTVVVNLDPANESMQYECAVNIEDLITLDDAMDAYQLGPNGGMVYCIEYLEKNMQWLLDRLAEHEDCYFIFDCPGQVELYTHNQTIKSIVRRLEKHDFRLACVHLVDASYCTEASRFISVLLLSLTTMTMLEMPHINALSKIDLLNQMGQLDFNLEYYTTVMDLEYLLHHLNTGSGAGDRFASLNRAICELIEDFSMVGFSTLCITDKHSVAALLKEIDKANGYIFGALTEGNESILLAANATDMLTEARDAQARYGLLTKAPTDADAGKPDDADVLRGKKSGIENLVERLTIKEHAQTTSPAAKQKPA
;
A
#
# COMPACT_ATOMS: atom_id res chain seq x y z
N MET A 1 13.44 -20.44 0.63
CA MET A 1 13.04 -19.11 1.15
C MET A 1 11.68 -18.78 0.57
N PRO A 2 10.61 -18.80 1.37
CA PRO A 2 9.25 -18.51 0.90
C PRO A 2 9.05 -17.01 0.67
N PHE A 3 8.41 -16.67 -0.45
CA PHE A 3 8.04 -15.30 -0.79
C PHE A 3 6.52 -15.14 -0.71
N GLY A 4 6.08 -13.93 -0.44
CA GLY A 4 4.66 -13.65 -0.40
C GLY A 4 4.32 -12.19 -0.20
N HIS A 5 3.05 -11.94 0.02
CA HIS A 5 2.58 -10.66 0.51
C HIS A 5 1.38 -10.82 1.44
N ILE A 6 1.28 -9.89 2.38
CA ILE A 6 0.13 -9.76 3.27
C ILE A 6 -0.83 -8.71 2.70
N VAL A 7 -2.13 -9.01 2.70
CA VAL A 7 -3.16 -8.15 2.15
C VAL A 7 -3.94 -7.55 3.32
N ILE A 8 -3.89 -6.23 3.44
CA ILE A 8 -4.57 -5.49 4.50
C ILE A 8 -5.38 -4.35 3.92
N GLY A 9 -6.22 -3.75 4.75
CA GLY A 9 -7.02 -2.60 4.39
C GLY A 9 -8.42 -2.62 5.00
N PRO A 10 -9.11 -1.46 5.00
CA PRO A 10 -10.42 -1.33 5.64
C PRO A 10 -11.46 -2.35 5.16
N PRO A 11 -12.54 -2.55 5.91
CA PRO A 11 -13.65 -3.38 5.46
C PRO A 11 -14.21 -2.83 4.14
N GLY A 12 -14.52 -3.72 3.20
CA GLY A 12 -15.03 -3.32 1.88
C GLY A 12 -13.98 -2.87 0.86
N SER A 13 -12.69 -2.74 1.21
CA SER A 13 -11.61 -2.42 0.26
C SER A 13 -11.37 -3.48 -0.83
N GLY A 14 -11.90 -4.69 -0.65
CA GLY A 14 -11.83 -5.77 -1.65
C GLY A 14 -10.70 -6.78 -1.44
N LYS A 15 -10.15 -6.93 -0.22
CA LYS A 15 -9.08 -7.88 0.13
C LYS A 15 -9.33 -9.31 -0.36
N THR A 16 -10.42 -9.93 0.06
CA THR A 16 -10.75 -11.31 -0.32
C THR A 16 -10.97 -11.46 -1.84
N THR A 17 -11.57 -10.46 -2.50
CA THR A 17 -11.68 -10.42 -3.97
C THR A 17 -10.30 -10.33 -4.64
N TYR A 18 -9.41 -9.49 -4.10
CA TYR A 18 -8.03 -9.38 -4.55
C TYR A 18 -7.27 -10.69 -4.37
N CYS A 19 -7.37 -11.34 -3.21
CA CYS A 19 -6.71 -12.62 -2.93
C CYS A 19 -7.14 -13.68 -3.94
N ASN A 20 -8.44 -13.78 -4.24
CA ASN A 20 -8.95 -14.69 -5.26
C ASN A 20 -8.39 -14.37 -6.66
N GLY A 21 -8.51 -13.12 -7.10
CA GLY A 21 -8.08 -12.70 -8.43
C GLY A 21 -6.57 -12.82 -8.63
N MET A 22 -5.78 -12.45 -7.61
CA MET A 22 -4.32 -12.56 -7.63
C MET A 22 -3.87 -14.04 -7.62
N HIS A 23 -4.53 -14.90 -6.83
CA HIS A 23 -4.28 -16.34 -6.85
C HIS A 23 -4.52 -16.93 -8.25
N GLN A 24 -5.65 -16.61 -8.89
CA GLN A 24 -5.96 -17.05 -10.25
C GLN A 24 -4.94 -16.52 -11.27
N PHE A 25 -4.56 -15.25 -11.14
CA PHE A 25 -3.59 -14.61 -12.02
C PHE A 25 -2.20 -15.25 -11.92
N LEU A 26 -1.69 -15.47 -10.70
CA LEU A 26 -0.39 -16.10 -10.48
C LEU A 26 -0.39 -17.57 -10.94
N THR A 27 -1.48 -18.30 -10.69
CA THR A 27 -1.65 -19.67 -11.18
C THR A 27 -1.62 -19.72 -12.70
N ALA A 28 -2.28 -18.77 -13.39
CA ALA A 28 -2.26 -18.66 -14.84
C ALA A 28 -0.85 -18.32 -15.40
N LEU A 29 -0.02 -17.64 -14.62
CA LEU A 29 1.41 -17.41 -14.93
C LEU A 29 2.30 -18.62 -14.63
N GLY A 30 1.74 -19.73 -14.12
CA GLY A 30 2.49 -20.93 -13.76
C GLY A 30 3.20 -20.84 -12.41
N ARG A 31 2.90 -19.82 -11.58
CA ARG A 31 3.46 -19.70 -10.23
C ARG A 31 2.63 -20.52 -9.25
N LYS A 32 3.26 -21.49 -8.59
CA LYS A 32 2.65 -22.21 -7.46
C LYS A 32 2.34 -21.20 -6.36
N THR A 33 1.06 -21.05 -6.03
CA THR A 33 0.58 -20.01 -5.11
C THR A 33 -0.43 -20.62 -4.16
N VAL A 34 -0.39 -20.21 -2.91
CA VAL A 34 -1.35 -20.61 -1.88
C VAL A 34 -1.91 -19.38 -1.17
N VAL A 35 -3.19 -19.44 -0.81
CA VAL A 35 -3.84 -18.40 -0.01
C VAL A 35 -3.98 -18.88 1.43
N VAL A 36 -3.60 -18.01 2.36
CA VAL A 36 -3.67 -18.20 3.80
C VAL A 36 -4.70 -17.22 4.35
N ASN A 37 -5.85 -17.71 4.81
CA ASN A 37 -6.89 -16.88 5.40
C ASN A 37 -6.61 -16.69 6.90
N LEU A 38 -6.34 -15.44 7.28
CA LEU A 38 -6.19 -15.01 8.67
C LEU A 38 -7.40 -14.22 9.16
N ASP A 39 -8.45 -14.06 8.36
CA ASP A 39 -9.71 -13.41 8.74
C ASP A 39 -10.73 -14.45 9.26
N PRO A 40 -10.97 -14.54 10.59
CA PRO A 40 -11.93 -15.49 11.18
C PRO A 40 -13.39 -15.10 10.95
N ALA A 41 -13.69 -13.97 10.30
CA ALA A 41 -15.04 -13.56 9.91
C ALA A 41 -15.32 -13.74 8.40
N ASN A 42 -14.44 -14.44 7.68
CA ASN A 42 -14.55 -14.60 6.23
C ASN A 42 -15.45 -15.77 5.83
N GLU A 43 -16.77 -15.59 5.95
CA GLU A 43 -17.77 -16.63 5.69
C GLU A 43 -17.94 -17.01 4.20
N SER A 44 -17.39 -16.21 3.27
CA SER A 44 -17.68 -16.30 1.83
C SER A 44 -16.41 -16.45 0.99
N MET A 45 -15.50 -17.33 1.39
CA MET A 45 -14.30 -17.64 0.60
C MET A 45 -14.67 -18.29 -0.74
N GLN A 46 -14.30 -17.62 -1.84
CA GLN A 46 -14.52 -18.08 -3.22
C GLN A 46 -13.29 -18.77 -3.84
N TYR A 47 -12.29 -19.11 -3.02
CA TYR A 47 -11.04 -19.74 -3.43
C TYR A 47 -10.68 -20.90 -2.51
N GLU A 48 -9.81 -21.78 -2.99
CA GLU A 48 -9.21 -22.83 -2.19
C GLU A 48 -8.23 -22.20 -1.19
N CYS A 49 -8.58 -22.26 0.09
CA CYS A 49 -7.76 -21.77 1.18
C CYS A 49 -6.86 -22.90 1.67
N ALA A 50 -5.55 -22.72 1.56
CA ALA A 50 -4.57 -23.72 1.96
C ALA A 50 -4.43 -23.80 3.50
N VAL A 51 -4.50 -22.63 4.16
CA VAL A 51 -4.45 -22.52 5.61
C VAL A 51 -5.50 -21.53 6.06
N ASN A 52 -6.47 -21.99 6.87
CA ASN A 52 -7.54 -21.15 7.40
C ASN A 52 -7.43 -21.04 8.92
N ILE A 53 -7.45 -19.82 9.46
CA ILE A 53 -7.44 -19.57 10.91
C ILE A 53 -8.59 -20.24 11.66
N GLU A 54 -9.73 -20.49 11.01
CA GLU A 54 -10.87 -21.18 11.61
C GLU A 54 -10.56 -22.61 12.06
N ASP A 55 -9.55 -23.27 11.45
CA ASP A 55 -9.05 -24.58 11.89
C ASP A 55 -8.37 -24.51 13.27
N LEU A 56 -7.95 -23.32 13.69
CA LEU A 56 -7.33 -23.04 14.99
C LEU A 56 -8.35 -22.46 15.97
N ILE A 57 -9.10 -21.45 15.54
CA ILE A 57 -10.09 -20.73 16.36
C ILE A 57 -11.14 -20.05 15.48
N THR A 58 -12.41 -20.21 15.83
CA THR A 58 -13.52 -19.51 15.17
C THR A 58 -13.92 -18.26 15.95
N LEU A 59 -14.51 -17.27 15.26
CA LEU A 59 -14.99 -16.05 15.90
C LEU A 59 -16.10 -16.35 16.92
N ASP A 60 -17.03 -17.25 16.58
CA ASP A 60 -18.15 -17.64 17.45
C ASP A 60 -17.66 -18.29 18.74
N ASP A 61 -16.69 -19.22 18.66
CA ASP A 61 -16.11 -19.86 19.84
C ASP A 61 -15.45 -18.83 20.78
N ALA A 62 -14.74 -17.84 20.21
CA ALA A 62 -14.12 -16.77 20.98
C ALA A 62 -15.15 -15.86 21.65
N MET A 63 -16.22 -15.51 20.93
CA MET A 63 -17.31 -14.67 21.45
C MET A 63 -18.05 -15.36 22.59
N ASP A 64 -18.39 -16.63 22.43
CA ASP A 64 -19.13 -17.41 23.43
C ASP A 64 -18.30 -17.72 24.68
N ALA A 65 -17.03 -18.14 24.50
CA ALA A 65 -16.17 -18.52 25.62
C ALA A 65 -15.79 -17.33 26.52
N TYR A 66 -15.62 -16.14 25.94
CA TYR A 66 -15.13 -14.95 26.64
C TYR A 66 -16.17 -13.83 26.76
N GLN A 67 -17.41 -14.06 26.33
CA GLN A 67 -18.51 -13.07 26.34
C GLN A 67 -18.10 -11.76 25.64
N LEU A 68 -17.41 -11.89 24.51
CA LEU A 68 -16.92 -10.76 23.73
C LEU A 68 -17.92 -10.37 22.65
N GLY A 69 -17.96 -9.08 22.30
CA GLY A 69 -18.60 -8.64 21.07
C GLY A 69 -17.74 -8.95 19.83
N PRO A 70 -18.27 -8.79 18.61
CA PRO A 70 -17.58 -9.18 17.37
C PRO A 70 -16.17 -8.60 17.23
N ASN A 71 -15.99 -7.29 17.46
CA ASN A 71 -14.65 -6.67 17.39
C ASN A 71 -13.68 -7.21 18.45
N GLY A 72 -14.18 -7.52 19.65
CA GLY A 72 -13.37 -8.12 20.72
C GLY A 72 -12.98 -9.56 20.38
N GLY A 73 -13.91 -10.33 19.83
CA GLY A 73 -13.66 -11.69 19.35
C GLY A 73 -12.61 -11.72 18.23
N MET A 74 -12.67 -10.78 17.28
CA MET A 74 -11.67 -10.64 16.21
C MET A 74 -10.27 -10.40 16.75
N VAL A 75 -10.13 -9.44 17.68
CA VAL A 75 -8.83 -9.16 18.33
C VAL A 75 -8.34 -10.41 19.06
N TYR A 76 -9.22 -11.09 19.81
CA TYR A 76 -8.88 -12.31 20.53
C TYR A 76 -8.38 -13.42 19.59
N CYS A 77 -9.05 -13.66 18.46
CA CYS A 77 -8.64 -14.69 17.49
C CYS A 77 -7.21 -14.46 16.98
N ILE A 78 -6.87 -13.21 16.68
CA ILE A 78 -5.54 -12.84 16.18
C ILE A 78 -4.48 -12.94 17.30
N GLU A 79 -4.82 -12.55 18.52
CA GLU A 79 -3.94 -12.76 19.70
C GLU A 79 -3.73 -14.25 20.01
N TYR A 80 -4.76 -15.07 19.80
CA TYR A 80 -4.69 -16.51 19.96
C TYR A 80 -3.77 -17.13 18.89
N LEU A 81 -3.87 -16.69 17.64
CA LEU A 81 -2.95 -17.07 16.57
C LEU A 81 -1.50 -16.71 16.90
N GLU A 82 -1.25 -15.48 17.40
CA GLU A 82 0.12 -15.07 17.79
C GLU A 82 0.70 -15.97 18.88
N LYS A 83 -0.11 -16.36 19.87
CA LYS A 83 0.32 -17.31 20.92
C LYS A 83 0.59 -18.71 20.36
N ASN A 84 -0.13 -19.11 19.32
CA ASN A 84 -0.01 -20.42 18.66
C ASN A 84 0.75 -20.34 17.33
N MET A 85 1.75 -19.46 17.20
CA MET A 85 2.48 -19.25 15.95
C MET A 85 3.07 -20.54 15.36
N GLN A 86 3.45 -21.52 16.19
CA GLN A 86 3.97 -22.81 15.72
C GLN A 86 2.96 -23.54 14.83
N TRP A 87 1.66 -23.48 15.16
CA TRP A 87 0.61 -24.07 14.34
C TRP A 87 0.61 -23.47 12.92
N LEU A 88 0.74 -22.14 12.81
CA LEU A 88 0.79 -21.47 11.52
C LEU A 88 2.04 -21.88 10.74
N LEU A 89 3.21 -21.90 11.40
CA LEU A 89 4.47 -22.30 10.76
C LEU A 89 4.43 -23.74 10.24
N ASP A 90 3.87 -24.66 11.03
CA ASP A 90 3.73 -26.07 10.64
C ASP A 90 2.83 -26.21 9.41
N ARG A 91 1.67 -25.52 9.39
CA ARG A 91 0.76 -25.51 8.23
C ARG A 91 1.40 -24.88 6.99
N LEU A 92 2.18 -23.81 7.15
CA LEU A 92 2.89 -23.19 6.02
C LEU A 92 4.00 -24.09 5.48
N ALA A 93 4.65 -24.90 6.32
CA ALA A 93 5.70 -25.81 5.93
C ALA A 93 5.21 -26.98 5.04
N GLU A 94 3.92 -27.30 5.07
CA GLU A 94 3.30 -28.28 4.16
C GLU A 94 3.28 -27.81 2.69
N HIS A 95 3.51 -26.51 2.44
CA HIS A 95 3.45 -25.87 1.12
C HIS A 95 4.83 -25.37 0.65
N GLU A 96 5.74 -26.31 0.37
CA GLU A 96 7.06 -26.01 -0.18
C GLU A 96 6.99 -25.38 -1.59
N ASP A 97 7.96 -24.55 -1.92
CA ASP A 97 8.11 -23.86 -3.22
C ASP A 97 6.88 -23.09 -3.70
N CYS A 98 6.04 -22.63 -2.77
CA CYS A 98 4.85 -21.84 -3.05
C CYS A 98 5.06 -20.35 -2.75
N TYR A 99 4.35 -19.51 -3.49
CA TYR A 99 4.15 -18.10 -3.19
C TYR A 99 2.95 -17.94 -2.24
N PHE A 100 3.09 -17.17 -1.17
CA PHE A 100 2.05 -17.04 -0.14
C PHE A 100 1.29 -15.70 -0.26
N ILE A 101 -0.03 -15.77 -0.29
CA ILE A 101 -0.93 -14.61 -0.16
C ILE A 101 -1.65 -14.73 1.18
N PHE A 102 -1.44 -13.78 2.09
CA PHE A 102 -2.15 -13.76 3.37
C PHE A 102 -3.35 -12.81 3.28
N ASP A 103 -4.57 -13.33 3.36
CA ASP A 103 -5.79 -12.52 3.49
C ASP A 103 -6.01 -12.19 4.97
N CYS A 104 -5.78 -10.93 5.35
CA CYS A 104 -5.84 -10.51 6.74
C CYS A 104 -7.20 -9.84 7.07
N PRO A 105 -7.60 -9.81 8.37
CA PRO A 105 -8.86 -9.20 8.80
C PRO A 105 -9.10 -7.77 8.31
N GLY A 106 -10.36 -7.37 8.12
CA GLY A 106 -10.70 -6.02 7.66
C GLY A 106 -10.58 -4.89 8.68
N GLN A 107 -10.48 -5.21 9.97
CA GLN A 107 -10.55 -4.25 11.07
C GLN A 107 -9.23 -3.47 11.14
N VAL A 108 -9.31 -2.17 10.90
CA VAL A 108 -8.13 -1.30 10.78
C VAL A 108 -7.35 -1.19 12.09
N GLU A 109 -8.04 -1.34 13.23
CA GLU A 109 -7.47 -1.27 14.56
C GLU A 109 -6.38 -2.33 14.82
N LEU A 110 -6.48 -3.46 14.10
CA LEU A 110 -5.48 -4.54 14.14
C LEU A 110 -4.13 -4.13 13.54
N TYR A 111 -4.11 -3.12 12.67
CA TYR A 111 -2.92 -2.63 11.99
C TYR A 111 -2.44 -1.27 12.50
N THR A 112 -3.29 -0.50 13.18
CA THR A 112 -2.95 0.86 13.65
C THR A 112 -2.61 0.95 15.14
N HIS A 113 -3.17 0.10 16.00
CA HIS A 113 -2.97 0.19 17.46
C HIS A 113 -2.50 -1.12 18.08
N ASN A 114 -2.94 -2.25 17.54
CA ASN A 114 -2.57 -3.57 18.03
C ASN A 114 -1.20 -4.02 17.45
N GLN A 115 -0.37 -4.67 18.27
CA GLN A 115 1.00 -5.11 17.89
C GLN A 115 1.06 -6.57 17.41
N THR A 116 -0.05 -7.30 17.48
CA THR A 116 -0.13 -8.75 17.22
C THR A 116 0.17 -9.08 15.76
N ILE A 117 -0.40 -8.36 14.79
CA ILE A 117 -0.07 -8.56 13.37
C ILE A 117 1.42 -8.31 13.12
N LYS A 118 1.96 -7.20 13.64
CA LYS A 118 3.39 -6.89 13.53
C LYS A 118 4.27 -8.00 14.13
N SER A 119 3.87 -8.55 15.27
CA SER A 119 4.55 -9.67 15.91
C SER A 119 4.50 -10.94 15.06
N ILE A 120 3.35 -11.28 14.49
CA ILE A 120 3.17 -12.41 13.57
C ILE A 120 4.08 -12.26 12.35
N VAL A 121 4.06 -11.09 11.68
CA VAL A 121 4.92 -10.80 10.52
C VAL A 121 6.39 -10.94 10.89
N ARG A 122 6.84 -10.33 11.99
CA ARG A 122 8.24 -10.45 12.45
C ARG A 122 8.64 -11.89 12.78
N ARG A 123 7.71 -12.73 13.25
CA ARG A 123 7.98 -14.16 13.45
C ARG A 123 8.12 -14.88 12.11
N LEU A 124 7.25 -14.62 11.13
CA LEU A 124 7.40 -15.17 9.77
C LEU A 124 8.75 -14.76 9.16
N GLU A 125 9.16 -13.50 9.27
CA GLU A 125 10.45 -13.02 8.76
C GLU A 125 11.65 -13.70 9.44
N LYS A 126 11.57 -14.01 10.74
CA LYS A 126 12.58 -14.80 11.45
C LYS A 126 12.68 -16.24 10.96
N HIS A 127 11.64 -16.75 10.30
CA HIS A 127 11.61 -18.04 9.61
C HIS A 127 11.87 -17.89 8.10
N ASP A 128 12.64 -16.86 7.71
CA ASP A 128 13.11 -16.59 6.34
C ASP A 128 12.01 -16.29 5.31
N PHE A 129 10.80 -15.92 5.75
CA PHE A 129 9.79 -15.38 4.84
C PHE A 129 10.20 -13.98 4.35
N ARG A 130 10.02 -13.76 3.05
CA ARG A 130 10.22 -12.47 2.38
C ARG A 130 8.86 -11.93 1.98
N LEU A 131 8.35 -10.98 2.76
CA LEU A 131 7.00 -10.46 2.62
C LEU A 131 7.00 -8.98 2.26
N ALA A 132 6.04 -8.59 1.43
CA ALA A 132 5.62 -7.21 1.28
C ALA A 132 4.17 -7.06 1.77
N CYS A 133 3.78 -5.85 2.12
CA CYS A 133 2.42 -5.54 2.51
C CYS A 133 1.71 -4.83 1.36
N VAL A 134 0.52 -5.31 1.00
CA VAL A 134 -0.38 -4.69 0.04
C VAL A 134 -1.56 -4.12 0.81
N HIS A 135 -1.59 -2.79 0.92
CA HIS A 135 -2.66 -2.07 1.60
C HIS A 135 -3.68 -1.56 0.59
N LEU A 136 -4.83 -2.22 0.56
CA LEU A 136 -5.93 -1.88 -0.34
C LEU A 136 -6.77 -0.76 0.25
N VAL A 137 -7.00 0.27 -0.57
CA VAL A 137 -7.91 1.36 -0.27
C VAL A 137 -8.91 1.51 -1.41
N ASP A 138 -10.19 1.62 -1.07
CA ASP A 138 -11.24 1.81 -2.08
C ASP A 138 -11.08 3.18 -2.77
N ALA A 139 -11.02 3.19 -4.11
CA ALA A 139 -10.83 4.40 -4.89
C ALA A 139 -11.99 5.42 -4.70
N SER A 140 -13.17 5.00 -4.25
CA SER A 140 -14.28 5.90 -3.93
C SER A 140 -13.92 6.98 -2.91
N TYR A 141 -12.91 6.76 -2.05
CA TYR A 141 -12.44 7.77 -1.10
C TYR A 141 -11.75 8.96 -1.77
N CYS A 142 -11.32 8.85 -3.03
CA CYS A 142 -10.76 9.96 -3.81
C CYS A 142 -11.82 10.98 -4.24
N THR A 143 -13.13 10.64 -4.15
CA THR A 143 -14.23 11.53 -4.58
C THR A 143 -14.47 12.72 -3.65
N GLU A 144 -13.95 12.69 -2.42
CA GLU A 144 -14.08 13.76 -1.44
C GLU A 144 -12.74 14.00 -0.73
N ALA A 145 -12.28 15.26 -0.70
CA ALA A 145 -11.01 15.66 -0.09
C ALA A 145 -10.82 15.18 1.36
N SER A 146 -11.85 15.30 2.21
CA SER A 146 -11.80 14.90 3.62
C SER A 146 -11.62 13.39 3.80
N ARG A 147 -12.28 12.60 2.95
CA ARG A 147 -12.13 11.14 2.91
C ARG A 147 -10.73 10.76 2.44
N PHE A 148 -10.22 11.45 1.42
CA PHE A 148 -8.89 11.20 0.91
C PHE A 148 -7.80 11.50 1.97
N ILE A 149 -7.86 12.63 2.70
CA ILE A 149 -6.95 12.87 3.83
C ILE A 149 -7.00 11.75 4.86
N SER A 150 -8.20 11.28 5.19
CA SER A 150 -8.38 10.20 6.17
C SER A 150 -7.68 8.91 5.72
N VAL A 151 -7.75 8.61 4.42
CA VAL A 151 -7.01 7.51 3.78
C VAL A 151 -5.50 7.71 3.84
N LEU A 152 -5.00 8.92 3.60
CA LEU A 152 -3.57 9.23 3.66
C LEU A 152 -3.02 9.02 5.07
N LEU A 153 -3.73 9.55 6.07
CA LEU A 153 -3.37 9.37 7.48
C LEU A 153 -3.41 7.91 7.92
N LEU A 154 -4.44 7.16 7.49
CA LEU A 154 -4.55 5.74 7.77
C LEU A 154 -3.36 4.98 7.15
N SER A 155 -3.10 5.21 5.86
CA SER A 155 -2.00 4.56 5.15
C SER A 155 -0.64 4.86 5.80
N LEU A 156 -0.36 6.12 6.12
CA LEU A 156 0.86 6.54 6.81
C LEU A 156 1.00 5.87 8.19
N THR A 157 -0.10 5.78 8.95
CA THR A 157 -0.14 5.13 10.26
C THR A 157 0.18 3.65 10.12
N THR A 158 -0.51 2.94 9.23
CA THR A 158 -0.30 1.51 8.98
C THR A 158 1.13 1.21 8.52
N MET A 159 1.68 2.01 7.60
CA MET A 159 3.08 1.89 7.15
C MET A 159 4.06 2.01 8.31
N THR A 160 3.88 3.01 9.16
CA THR A 160 4.74 3.26 10.32
C THR A 160 4.62 2.14 11.36
N MET A 161 3.42 1.60 11.55
CA MET A 161 3.17 0.58 12.56
C MET A 161 3.70 -0.80 12.16
N LEU A 162 3.52 -1.22 10.91
CA LEU A 162 3.93 -2.55 10.42
C LEU A 162 5.43 -2.66 10.12
N GLU A 163 6.11 -1.55 9.79
CA GLU A 163 7.56 -1.50 9.57
C GLU A 163 8.09 -2.52 8.52
N MET A 164 7.35 -2.72 7.42
CA MET A 164 7.73 -3.63 6.34
C MET A 164 7.56 -2.95 4.97
N PRO A 165 8.16 -3.49 3.88
CA PRO A 165 7.94 -2.97 2.53
C PRO A 165 6.44 -2.91 2.23
N HIS A 166 5.93 -1.72 1.90
CA HIS A 166 4.50 -1.46 1.85
C HIS A 166 4.12 -0.83 0.50
N ILE A 167 3.10 -1.39 -0.14
CA ILE A 167 2.50 -0.89 -1.37
C ILE A 167 1.07 -0.53 -1.05
N ASN A 168 0.72 0.75 -1.13
CA ASN A 168 -0.69 1.14 -1.08
C ASN A 168 -1.28 1.02 -2.49
N ALA A 169 -2.47 0.46 -2.62
CA ALA A 169 -3.15 0.33 -3.89
C ALA A 169 -4.58 0.85 -3.80
N LEU A 170 -4.95 1.74 -4.73
CA LEU A 170 -6.32 2.17 -4.93
C LEU A 170 -7.06 1.07 -5.68
N SER A 171 -7.98 0.37 -5.00
CA SER A 171 -8.79 -0.69 -5.56
C SER A 171 -10.06 -0.15 -6.20
N LYS A 172 -10.67 -0.94 -7.10
CA LYS A 172 -11.95 -0.64 -7.77
C LYS A 172 -11.92 0.66 -8.59
N ILE A 173 -10.77 0.98 -9.17
CA ILE A 173 -10.61 2.17 -10.02
C ILE A 173 -11.55 2.18 -11.22
N ASP A 174 -12.00 1.01 -11.69
CA ASP A 174 -12.99 0.84 -12.75
C ASP A 174 -14.36 1.41 -12.38
N LEU A 175 -14.68 1.46 -11.08
CA LEU A 175 -15.96 1.95 -10.59
C LEU A 175 -15.99 3.47 -10.42
N LEU A 176 -14.84 4.15 -10.39
CA LEU A 176 -14.75 5.59 -10.16
C LEU A 176 -15.64 6.40 -11.11
N ASN A 177 -15.70 5.99 -12.38
CA ASN A 177 -16.52 6.63 -13.40
C ASN A 177 -18.03 6.58 -13.11
N GLN A 178 -18.49 5.59 -12.35
CA GLN A 178 -19.87 5.46 -11.94
C GLN A 178 -20.17 6.25 -10.66
N MET A 179 -19.12 6.59 -9.90
CA MET A 179 -19.23 7.21 -8.57
C MET A 179 -19.15 8.74 -8.61
N GLY A 180 -18.66 9.33 -9.71
CA GLY A 180 -18.67 10.77 -9.93
C GLY A 180 -17.47 11.24 -10.73
N GLN A 181 -17.41 12.55 -10.97
CA GLN A 181 -16.20 13.19 -11.51
C GLN A 181 -15.21 13.40 -10.37
N LEU A 182 -13.95 13.08 -10.62
CA LEU A 182 -12.88 13.37 -9.68
C LEU A 182 -12.58 14.87 -9.69
N ASP A 183 -12.19 15.42 -8.55
CA ASP A 183 -11.71 16.81 -8.48
C ASP A 183 -10.36 16.94 -9.21
N PHE A 184 -9.54 15.88 -9.19
CA PHE A 184 -8.21 15.84 -9.81
C PHE A 184 -8.00 14.60 -10.68
N ASN A 185 -6.92 14.60 -11.47
CA ASN A 185 -6.52 13.41 -12.20
C ASN A 185 -6.02 12.31 -11.25
N LEU A 186 -5.96 11.07 -11.72
CA LEU A 186 -5.52 9.93 -10.92
C LEU A 186 -4.04 10.07 -10.52
N GLU A 187 -3.22 10.69 -11.37
CA GLU A 187 -1.80 10.99 -11.11
C GLU A 187 -1.60 11.78 -9.80
N TYR A 188 -2.46 12.76 -9.54
CA TYR A 188 -2.46 13.53 -8.30
C TYR A 188 -2.72 12.64 -7.08
N TYR A 189 -3.76 11.82 -7.11
CA TYR A 189 -4.12 10.94 -6.00
C TYR A 189 -3.10 9.82 -5.78
N THR A 190 -2.41 9.36 -6.84
CA THR A 190 -1.38 8.33 -6.74
C THR A 190 -0.06 8.84 -6.21
N THR A 191 0.29 10.11 -6.47
CA THR A 191 1.61 10.65 -6.10
C THR A 191 1.62 11.51 -4.85
N VAL A 192 0.47 12.06 -4.43
CA VAL A 192 0.30 12.77 -3.15
C VAL A 192 1.38 13.85 -2.93
N MET A 193 1.79 14.56 -3.97
CA MET A 193 2.95 15.47 -3.91
C MET A 193 2.61 16.94 -3.64
N ASP A 194 1.34 17.32 -3.58
CA ASP A 194 0.92 18.70 -3.33
C ASP A 194 -0.49 18.74 -2.75
N LEU A 195 -0.60 18.76 -1.42
CA LEU A 195 -1.88 18.80 -0.72
C LEU A 195 -2.39 20.24 -0.54
N GLU A 196 -1.69 21.26 -1.03
CA GLU A 196 -2.10 22.67 -0.89
C GLU A 196 -3.44 22.92 -1.59
N TYR A 197 -3.68 22.23 -2.71
CA TYR A 197 -4.96 22.24 -3.42
C TYR A 197 -6.06 21.54 -2.64
N LEU A 198 -5.75 20.39 -2.05
CA LEU A 198 -6.69 19.66 -1.21
C LEU A 198 -7.09 20.48 0.03
N LEU A 199 -6.12 21.17 0.64
CA LEU A 199 -6.30 22.05 1.78
C LEU A 199 -7.31 23.17 1.48
N HIS A 200 -7.29 23.73 0.27
CA HIS A 200 -8.29 24.70 -0.15
C HIS A 200 -9.70 24.10 -0.16
N HIS A 201 -9.88 22.93 -0.79
CA HIS A 201 -11.18 22.24 -0.84
C HIS A 201 -11.68 21.80 0.54
N LEU A 202 -10.79 21.38 1.46
CA LEU A 202 -11.15 21.06 2.84
C LEU A 202 -11.72 22.28 3.58
N ASN A 203 -11.11 23.45 3.37
CA ASN A 203 -11.48 24.69 4.03
C ASN A 203 -12.68 25.40 3.38
N THR A 204 -12.99 25.16 2.10
CA THR A 204 -14.16 25.77 1.45
C THR A 204 -15.39 24.87 1.45
N GLY A 205 -15.22 23.54 1.45
CA GLY A 205 -16.32 22.57 1.35
C GLY A 205 -17.09 22.32 2.65
N SER A 206 -16.56 22.72 3.80
CA SER A 206 -17.21 22.57 5.10
C SER A 206 -17.55 23.95 5.69
N GLY A 207 -18.79 24.17 6.12
CA GLY A 207 -19.21 25.44 6.78
C GLY A 207 -18.49 25.77 8.09
N ALA A 208 -17.44 25.01 8.44
CA ALA A 208 -16.54 25.16 9.56
C ALA A 208 -15.07 25.40 9.13
N GLY A 209 -14.81 25.65 7.85
CA GLY A 209 -13.47 25.68 7.25
C GLY A 209 -12.45 26.59 7.93
N ASP A 210 -12.86 27.81 8.31
CA ASP A 210 -11.97 28.74 9.02
C ASP A 210 -11.60 28.25 10.43
N ARG A 211 -12.46 27.46 11.08
CA ARG A 211 -12.21 26.97 12.44
C ARG A 211 -11.08 25.93 12.47
N PHE A 212 -10.96 25.12 11.43
CA PHE A 212 -10.01 23.99 11.37
C PHE A 212 -8.87 24.21 10.38
N ALA A 213 -8.77 25.37 9.74
CA ALA A 213 -7.76 25.66 8.73
C ALA A 213 -6.31 25.40 9.20
N SER A 214 -5.98 25.76 10.45
CA SER A 214 -4.65 25.51 11.02
C SER A 214 -4.36 24.01 11.21
N LEU A 215 -5.36 23.25 11.66
CA LEU A 215 -5.25 21.80 11.82
C LEU A 215 -5.12 21.10 10.46
N ASN A 216 -5.96 21.48 9.50
CA ASN A 216 -5.92 20.92 8.15
C ASN A 216 -4.55 21.16 7.50
N ARG A 217 -3.97 22.35 7.69
CA ARG A 217 -2.62 22.65 7.21
C ARG A 217 -1.57 21.75 7.87
N ALA A 218 -1.58 21.63 9.19
CA ALA A 218 -0.63 20.79 9.91
C ALA A 218 -0.73 19.31 9.50
N ILE A 219 -1.93 18.82 9.19
CA ILE A 219 -2.13 17.45 8.68
C ILE A 219 -1.54 17.30 7.27
N CYS A 220 -1.74 18.27 6.38
CA CYS A 220 -1.19 18.23 5.03
C CYS A 220 0.34 18.29 5.06
N GLU A 221 0.91 19.21 5.84
CA GLU A 221 2.36 19.33 6.06
C GLU A 221 2.94 18.02 6.59
N LEU A 222 2.28 17.36 7.56
CA LEU A 222 2.71 16.05 8.06
C LEU A 222 2.79 15.00 6.95
N ILE A 223 1.76 14.90 6.11
CA ILE A 223 1.72 13.90 5.04
C ILE A 223 2.81 14.18 3.99
N GLU A 224 2.98 15.45 3.62
CA GLU A 224 4.02 15.89 2.67
C GLU A 224 5.43 15.66 3.22
N ASP A 225 5.69 16.01 4.47
CA ASP A 225 7.00 15.85 5.12
C ASP A 225 7.47 14.40 5.15
N PHE A 226 6.55 13.46 5.38
CA PHE A 226 6.89 12.05 5.34
C PHE A 226 7.12 11.56 3.90
N SER A 227 6.44 12.12 2.88
CA SER A 227 6.62 11.76 1.45
C SER A 227 6.61 10.24 1.16
N MET A 228 6.07 9.42 2.08
CA MET A 228 6.08 7.96 1.98
C MET A 228 4.81 7.42 1.31
N VAL A 229 3.74 8.20 1.27
CA VAL A 229 2.44 7.73 0.83
C VAL A 229 2.29 7.94 -0.67
N GLY A 230 2.51 6.89 -1.45
CA GLY A 230 2.08 6.77 -2.83
C GLY A 230 1.09 5.63 -2.99
N PHE A 231 0.31 5.66 -4.07
CA PHE A 231 -0.61 4.59 -4.43
C PHE A 231 -0.40 4.10 -5.85
N SER A 232 -0.49 2.80 -6.02
CA SER A 232 -0.62 2.13 -7.31
C SER A 232 -2.10 1.95 -7.65
N THR A 233 -2.44 1.81 -8.92
CA THR A 233 -3.85 1.62 -9.30
C THR A 233 -4.18 0.13 -9.45
N LEU A 234 -5.36 -0.28 -8.97
CA LEU A 234 -5.81 -1.67 -9.02
C LEU A 234 -7.25 -1.81 -9.52
N CYS A 235 -7.38 -2.50 -10.66
CA CYS A 235 -8.59 -3.17 -11.11
C CYS A 235 -8.31 -4.67 -11.19
N ILE A 236 -8.87 -5.45 -10.28
CA ILE A 236 -8.57 -6.89 -10.17
C ILE A 236 -9.01 -7.71 -11.39
N THR A 237 -9.98 -7.21 -12.15
CA THR A 237 -10.48 -7.85 -13.38
C THR A 237 -9.62 -7.52 -14.61
N ASP A 238 -8.73 -6.53 -14.52
CA ASP A 238 -7.81 -6.15 -15.58
C ASP A 238 -6.41 -6.72 -15.35
N LYS A 239 -6.06 -7.72 -16.17
CA LYS A 239 -4.73 -8.37 -16.17
C LYS A 239 -3.56 -7.40 -16.24
N HIS A 240 -3.69 -6.25 -16.92
CA HIS A 240 -2.60 -5.28 -17.04
C HIS A 240 -2.39 -4.52 -15.73
N SER A 241 -3.47 -4.16 -15.05
CA SER A 241 -3.42 -3.53 -13.73
C SER A 241 -2.87 -4.51 -12.68
N VAL A 242 -3.34 -5.76 -12.67
CA VAL A 242 -2.83 -6.80 -11.77
C VAL A 242 -1.33 -7.07 -12.02
N ALA A 243 -0.90 -7.14 -13.28
CA ALA A 243 0.51 -7.34 -13.64
C ALA A 243 1.41 -6.17 -13.18
N ALA A 244 0.92 -4.93 -13.29
CA ALA A 244 1.66 -3.74 -12.86
C ALA A 244 1.88 -3.76 -11.34
N LEU A 245 0.81 -4.01 -10.56
CA LEU A 245 0.90 -4.12 -9.11
C LEU A 245 1.77 -5.30 -8.67
N LEU A 246 1.62 -6.48 -9.28
CA LEU A 246 2.43 -7.65 -8.98
C LEU A 246 3.93 -7.38 -9.14
N LYS A 247 4.30 -6.63 -10.19
CA LYS A 247 5.70 -6.26 -10.44
C LYS A 247 6.27 -5.42 -9.29
N GLU A 248 5.49 -4.52 -8.71
CA GLU A 248 5.91 -3.72 -7.55
C GLU A 248 6.02 -4.56 -6.28
N ILE A 249 5.06 -5.46 -6.07
CA ILE A 249 5.09 -6.42 -4.96
C ILE A 249 6.35 -7.30 -5.05
N ASP A 250 6.63 -7.86 -6.22
CA ASP A 250 7.79 -8.72 -6.46
C ASP A 250 9.13 -7.96 -6.31
N LYS A 251 9.14 -6.65 -6.57
CA LYS A 251 10.29 -5.79 -6.28
C LYS A 251 10.45 -5.59 -4.78
N ALA A 252 9.35 -5.30 -4.08
CA ALA A 252 9.34 -4.99 -2.66
C ALA A 252 9.70 -6.19 -1.77
N ASN A 253 9.19 -7.38 -2.09
CA ASN A 253 9.52 -8.61 -1.37
C ASN A 253 10.81 -9.29 -1.88
N GLY A 254 11.36 -8.81 -3.00
CA GLY A 254 12.59 -9.32 -3.61
C GLY A 254 12.44 -10.61 -4.42
N TYR A 255 11.22 -11.04 -4.74
CA TYR A 255 10.96 -12.22 -5.59
C TYR A 255 11.65 -12.12 -6.95
N ILE A 256 11.74 -10.92 -7.54
CA ILE A 256 12.47 -10.67 -8.79
C ILE A 256 13.95 -11.06 -8.71
N PHE A 257 14.56 -10.91 -7.53
CA PHE A 257 15.96 -11.29 -7.31
C PHE A 257 16.10 -12.76 -6.89
N GLY A 258 15.08 -13.32 -6.24
CA GLY A 258 15.02 -14.75 -5.91
C GLY A 258 14.89 -15.65 -7.15
N ALA A 259 14.19 -15.17 -8.18
CA ALA A 259 14.03 -15.85 -9.47
C ALA A 259 15.25 -15.73 -10.41
N LEU A 260 16.41 -15.28 -9.91
CA LEU A 260 17.66 -15.17 -10.69
C LEU A 260 18.33 -16.53 -11.02
N THR A 261 17.68 -17.66 -10.74
CA THR A 261 18.11 -18.96 -11.25
C THR A 261 17.32 -19.34 -12.50
N GLU A 262 18.04 -19.32 -13.63
CA GLU A 262 17.65 -19.62 -15.01
C GLU A 262 16.97 -18.49 -15.80
N GLY A 263 17.79 -17.52 -16.24
CA GLY A 263 17.47 -16.63 -17.36
C GLY A 263 17.69 -15.15 -17.03
N ASN A 264 18.47 -14.45 -17.87
CA ASN A 264 18.69 -13.00 -17.77
C ASN A 264 17.42 -12.15 -18.02
N GLU A 265 16.22 -12.74 -18.06
CA GLU A 265 14.95 -12.07 -18.33
C GLU A 265 14.44 -11.28 -17.12
N SER A 266 14.67 -11.76 -15.89
CA SER A 266 14.24 -11.10 -14.65
C SER A 266 14.93 -9.74 -14.44
N ILE A 267 16.19 -9.61 -14.85
CA ILE A 267 16.96 -8.35 -14.77
C ILE A 267 16.41 -7.30 -15.74
N LEU A 268 16.02 -7.70 -16.95
CA LEU A 268 15.46 -6.78 -17.96
C LEU A 268 14.03 -6.32 -17.57
N LEU A 269 13.24 -7.21 -16.98
CA LEU A 269 11.90 -6.90 -16.45
C LEU A 269 11.96 -5.96 -15.23
N ALA A 270 12.97 -6.12 -14.37
CA ALA A 270 13.24 -5.22 -13.25
C ALA A 270 13.67 -3.82 -13.71
N ALA A 271 14.52 -3.76 -14.75
CA ALA A 271 15.10 -2.55 -15.32
C ALA A 271 14.07 -1.65 -16.04
N ASN A 272 12.99 -2.24 -16.57
CA ASN A 272 11.82 -1.45 -16.98
C ASN A 272 11.12 -0.96 -15.71
N ALA A 273 11.55 0.17 -15.13
CA ALA A 273 10.72 0.88 -14.17
C ALA A 273 9.40 1.23 -14.85
N THR A 274 8.30 0.62 -14.41
CA THR A 274 7.00 1.21 -14.69
C THR A 274 6.98 2.46 -13.82
N ASP A 275 7.05 3.62 -14.44
CA ASP A 275 6.88 4.88 -13.74
C ASP A 275 5.43 4.91 -13.25
N MET A 276 5.20 5.03 -11.93
CA MET A 276 3.84 5.11 -11.35
C MET A 276 3.01 6.19 -12.03
N LEU A 277 3.66 7.27 -12.48
CA LEU A 277 3.03 8.34 -13.26
C LEU A 277 2.49 7.85 -14.61
N THR A 278 3.24 6.98 -15.28
CA THR A 278 2.81 6.38 -16.56
C THR A 278 1.65 5.42 -16.33
N GLU A 279 1.70 4.62 -15.26
CA GLU A 279 0.64 3.68 -14.90
C GLU A 279 -0.68 4.40 -14.54
N ALA A 280 -0.62 5.45 -13.73
CA ALA A 280 -1.79 6.26 -13.38
C ALA A 280 -2.44 6.92 -14.60
N ARG A 281 -1.65 7.42 -15.55
CA ARG A 281 -2.15 7.99 -16.82
C ARG A 281 -2.80 6.93 -17.70
N ASP A 282 -2.16 5.78 -17.84
CA ASP A 282 -2.69 4.65 -18.61
C ASP A 282 -4.00 4.15 -18.01
N ALA A 283 -4.09 4.06 -16.67
CA ALA A 283 -5.30 3.70 -15.96
C ALA A 283 -6.41 4.74 -16.19
N GLN A 284 -6.12 6.04 -16.03
CA GLN A 284 -7.10 7.10 -16.28
C GLN A 284 -7.66 7.05 -17.71
N ALA A 285 -6.80 6.85 -18.71
CA ALA A 285 -7.23 6.69 -20.10
C ALA A 285 -8.06 5.41 -20.31
N ARG A 286 -7.62 4.28 -19.73
CA ARG A 286 -8.26 2.96 -19.89
C ARG A 286 -9.65 2.90 -19.29
N TYR A 287 -9.83 3.48 -18.10
CA TYR A 287 -11.13 3.48 -17.42
C TYR A 287 -11.98 4.70 -17.80
N GLY A 288 -11.44 5.64 -18.57
CA GLY A 288 -12.16 6.82 -19.07
C GLY A 288 -12.49 7.84 -17.98
N LEU A 289 -11.63 7.98 -16.96
CA LEU A 289 -11.91 8.82 -15.79
C LEU A 289 -11.93 10.31 -16.18
N LEU A 290 -13.03 10.99 -15.90
CA LEU A 290 -13.21 12.41 -16.17
C LEU A 290 -12.96 13.25 -14.91
N THR A 291 -12.19 14.32 -15.07
CA THR A 291 -12.01 15.35 -14.03
C THR A 291 -13.08 16.42 -14.15
N LYS A 292 -13.47 17.03 -13.03
CA LYS A 292 -14.35 18.21 -13.04
C LYS A 292 -13.66 19.34 -13.82
N ALA A 293 -14.46 20.17 -14.48
CA ALA A 293 -13.94 21.38 -15.10
C ALA A 293 -13.44 22.34 -14.00
N PRO A 294 -12.29 23.02 -14.20
CA PRO A 294 -11.78 24.00 -13.25
C PRO A 294 -12.86 25.07 -13.02
N THR A 295 -13.08 25.41 -11.76
CA THR A 295 -14.04 26.45 -11.38
C THR A 295 -13.40 27.84 -11.52
N ASP A 296 -14.18 28.93 -11.54
CA ASP A 296 -13.62 30.29 -11.61
C ASP A 296 -12.68 30.64 -10.43
N ALA A 297 -12.67 29.83 -9.36
CA ALA A 297 -11.69 29.91 -8.27
C ALA A 297 -10.30 29.34 -8.63
N ASP A 298 -10.22 28.55 -9.70
CA ASP A 298 -9.00 27.96 -10.27
C ASP A 298 -8.40 28.84 -11.38
N ALA A 299 -9.13 29.90 -11.79
CA ALA A 299 -8.74 30.84 -12.84
C ALA A 299 -7.63 31.80 -12.38
N GLY A 300 -6.42 31.28 -12.25
CA GLY A 300 -5.23 32.06 -11.91
C GLY A 300 -3.99 31.24 -11.57
N LYS A 301 -4.06 29.90 -11.68
CA LYS A 301 -2.97 29.00 -11.32
C LYS A 301 -2.27 28.43 -12.56
N PRO A 302 -0.97 28.08 -12.45
CA PRO A 302 -0.22 27.55 -13.58
C PRO A 302 -0.84 26.22 -14.04
N ASP A 303 -0.88 25.98 -15.35
CA ASP A 303 -1.33 24.70 -15.90
C ASP A 303 -0.62 23.52 -15.22
N ASP A 304 -1.24 22.33 -15.20
CA ASP A 304 -0.60 21.08 -14.72
C ASP A 304 0.81 20.88 -15.35
N ALA A 305 1.00 21.38 -16.57
CA ALA A 305 2.27 21.40 -17.28
C ALA A 305 3.34 22.35 -16.68
N ASP A 306 2.95 23.46 -16.07
CA ASP A 306 3.84 24.42 -15.41
C ASP A 306 4.26 23.95 -14.01
N VAL A 307 3.38 23.26 -13.29
CA VAL A 307 3.71 22.60 -12.02
C VAL A 307 4.77 21.49 -12.25
N LEU A 308 4.61 20.70 -13.31
CA LEU A 308 5.60 19.69 -13.72
C LEU A 308 6.94 20.30 -14.21
N ARG A 309 6.93 21.49 -14.83
CA ARG A 309 8.16 22.20 -15.25
C ARG A 309 8.91 22.82 -14.09
N GLY A 310 8.20 23.43 -13.13
CA GLY A 310 8.79 23.93 -11.89
C GLY A 310 9.51 22.80 -11.11
N LYS A 311 8.91 21.60 -11.11
CA LYS A 311 9.41 20.38 -10.44
C LYS A 311 10.72 19.81 -11.01
N LYS A 312 11.02 19.93 -12.31
CA LYS A 312 12.36 19.56 -12.83
C LYS A 312 13.45 20.39 -12.15
N SER A 313 13.22 21.69 -11.98
CA SER A 313 14.19 22.59 -11.33
C SER A 313 14.33 22.33 -9.83
N GLY A 314 13.25 21.92 -9.15
CA GLY A 314 13.26 21.59 -7.72
C GLY A 314 14.02 20.30 -7.39
N ILE A 315 13.81 19.24 -8.20
CA ILE A 315 14.53 17.97 -8.06
C ILE A 315 16.00 18.14 -8.44
N GLU A 316 16.32 18.89 -9.50
CA GLU A 316 17.71 19.24 -9.86
C GLU A 316 18.41 20.00 -8.72
N ASN A 317 17.72 20.94 -8.08
CA ASN A 317 18.25 21.65 -6.90
C ASN A 317 18.44 20.74 -5.67
N LEU A 318 17.57 19.75 -5.46
CA LEU A 318 17.71 18.79 -4.37
C LEU A 318 18.90 17.85 -4.61
N VAL A 319 19.06 17.37 -5.85
CA VAL A 319 20.20 16.56 -6.29
C VAL A 319 21.50 17.37 -6.16
N GLU A 320 21.56 18.63 -6.60
CA GLU A 320 22.74 19.48 -6.39
C GLU A 320 23.08 19.66 -4.90
N ARG A 321 22.09 19.90 -4.04
CA ARG A 321 22.30 20.07 -2.58
C ARG A 321 22.79 18.78 -1.91
N LEU A 322 22.37 17.61 -2.39
CA LEU A 322 22.82 16.32 -1.88
C LEU A 322 24.24 15.99 -2.38
N THR A 323 24.54 16.29 -3.65
CA THR A 323 25.87 16.07 -4.26
C THR A 323 26.96 16.97 -3.63
N ILE A 324 26.60 18.21 -3.26
CA ILE A 324 27.50 19.16 -2.57
C ILE A 324 27.80 18.69 -1.13
N LYS A 325 26.84 18.05 -0.45
CA LYS A 325 27.05 17.50 0.90
C LYS A 325 27.97 16.28 0.91
N GLU A 326 27.93 15.43 -0.11
CA GLU A 326 28.87 14.31 -0.24
C GLU A 326 30.30 14.78 -0.51
N HIS A 327 30.49 15.80 -1.36
CA HIS A 327 31.82 16.35 -1.62
C HIS A 327 32.45 17.03 -0.39
N ALA A 328 31.63 17.64 0.47
CA ALA A 328 32.10 18.28 1.70
C ALA A 328 32.49 17.29 2.81
N GLN A 329 32.00 16.04 2.77
CA GLN A 329 32.35 15.00 3.75
C GLN A 329 33.57 14.16 3.36
N THR A 330 34.00 14.19 2.09
CA THR A 330 35.18 13.43 1.62
C THR A 330 36.53 14.16 1.76
N THR A 331 36.57 15.43 2.16
CA THR A 331 37.83 16.17 2.38
C THR A 331 38.15 16.32 3.86
N SER A 332 38.70 15.26 4.47
CA SER A 332 39.42 15.35 5.75
C SER A 332 40.84 15.88 5.52
N PRO A 333 41.38 16.81 6.32
CA PRO A 333 42.71 17.36 6.10
C PRO A 333 43.81 16.38 6.53
N ALA A 334 44.59 15.91 5.56
CA ALA A 334 45.79 15.11 5.78
C ALA A 334 46.79 15.84 6.69
N ALA A 335 47.25 15.11 7.72
CA ALA A 335 48.23 15.55 8.71
C ALA A 335 49.57 15.96 8.06
N LYS A 336 50.03 17.18 8.35
CA LYS A 336 51.39 17.63 8.05
C LYS A 336 52.36 17.05 9.07
N GLN A 337 53.13 16.04 8.67
CA GLN A 337 54.42 15.71 9.30
C GLN A 337 55.46 16.77 8.91
N LYS A 338 56.15 17.34 9.90
CA LYS A 338 57.39 18.12 9.72
C LYS A 338 58.58 17.21 10.05
N PRO A 339 59.63 17.16 9.22
CA PRO A 339 60.91 16.57 9.63
C PRO A 339 61.86 17.64 10.19
N ALA A 340 62.66 17.21 11.18
CA ALA A 340 63.87 17.78 11.79
C ALA A 340 63.80 19.21 12.35
#